data_AF-A0A4R6STL3-F1
#
_entry.id   AF-A0A4R6STL3-F1
#
_cell.length_a   1.000
_cell.length_b   1.000
_cell.length_c   1.000
_cell.angle_alpha   90.00
_cell.angle_beta   90.00
_cell.angle_gamma   90.00
#
_symmetry.space_group_name_H-M   'P 1'
#
loop_
_entity.id
_entity.type
_entity.pdbx_description
1 polymer ?
#
loop_
_entity_poly.entity_id
_entity_poly.type
_entity_poly.pdbx_seq_one_letter_code
_entity_poly.pdbx_strand_id
1 'polypeptide(L)'
;MKKMSISFLLALLGFQSCKTAVDNELAGVDLSQYSTLNADFSSDNFEVILLSEVLNYGIPHPIRLFYSVNKQVILEESRDENSGQFGYHYFKLDENAKVVDSIYVPLAGGHRTGFINEYMVHTNSNGDSDYTTWPLDGDKTPKKIAVVNGDLSWPDAKVAQQEDELIQKSDYYFYDVNYQPVTDGEGWSLQKLFYCLAGKWQVLYRRFDETIHLDERDKLNRYRQNFFLSSDDEMPNAIQNFSLKGYQKEEKLKYDHSIGGGSQSFSVKGWIGTGYFDIPLLDDTLKVKRPNLIVEEGTPGNPQKRYYLSNGKDQSVSPFHLNIFTDPGLTFALYSTGKYRVYAIRKKQSK
;
A
#
# COMPACT_ATOMS: atom_id res chain seq x y z
N MET A 1 24.90 75.93 -27.22
CA MET A 1 25.68 74.97 -26.40
C MET A 1 25.10 73.57 -26.58
N LYS A 2 25.96 72.55 -26.77
CA LYS A 2 25.72 71.09 -26.99
C LYS A 2 25.00 70.76 -28.32
N LYS A 3 25.58 70.15 -29.37
CA LYS A 3 26.36 68.90 -29.61
C LYS A 3 25.61 67.57 -29.39
N MET A 4 25.76 66.72 -30.42
CA MET A 4 25.48 65.27 -30.59
C MET A 4 24.02 64.88 -30.93
N SER A 5 23.66 64.30 -32.08
CA SER A 5 24.23 63.30 -33.01
C SER A 5 23.99 61.83 -32.62
N ILE A 6 23.64 61.07 -33.67
CA ILE A 6 23.79 59.62 -33.94
C ILE A 6 22.53 58.75 -33.83
N SER A 7 22.06 58.43 -35.04
CA SER A 7 21.32 57.25 -35.50
C SER A 7 21.41 55.99 -34.65
N PHE A 8 20.30 55.25 -34.55
CA PHE A 8 20.40 53.79 -34.39
C PHE A 8 19.57 53.07 -35.45
N LEU A 9 20.34 52.33 -36.25
CA LEU A 9 19.98 51.38 -37.28
C LEU A 9 18.90 50.40 -36.80
N LEU A 10 17.84 50.24 -37.61
CA LEU A 10 17.07 49.00 -37.68
C LEU A 10 18.01 47.89 -38.17
N ALA A 11 18.41 47.01 -37.27
CA ALA A 11 18.89 45.68 -37.65
C ALA A 11 17.70 44.71 -37.53
N LEU A 12 17.00 44.52 -38.66
CA LEU A 12 16.32 43.26 -38.94
C LEU A 12 17.38 42.16 -38.90
N LEU A 13 17.46 41.44 -37.78
CA LEU A 13 18.05 40.12 -37.73
C LEU A 13 16.94 39.16 -37.34
N GLY A 14 16.68 38.24 -38.26
CA GLY A 14 15.57 37.32 -38.20
C GLY A 14 15.64 36.47 -36.94
N PHE A 15 14.50 36.42 -36.25
CA PHE A 15 14.15 35.26 -35.45
C PHE A 15 14.01 34.07 -36.40
N GLN A 16 15.14 33.45 -36.76
CA GLN A 16 15.13 32.02 -37.01
C GLN A 16 14.67 31.39 -35.71
N SER A 17 13.38 31.06 -35.68
CA SER A 17 12.83 30.04 -34.79
C SER A 17 13.82 28.88 -34.79
N CYS A 18 14.52 28.71 -33.67
CA CYS A 18 15.17 27.46 -33.35
C CYS A 18 14.07 26.41 -33.40
N LYS A 19 13.97 25.70 -34.53
CA LYS A 19 13.37 24.37 -34.56
C LYS A 19 14.16 23.58 -33.54
N THR A 20 13.57 23.40 -32.36
CA THR A 20 13.97 22.36 -31.42
C THR A 20 14.15 21.11 -32.26
N ALA A 21 15.36 20.56 -32.23
CA ALA A 21 15.63 19.27 -32.84
C ALA A 21 14.64 18.30 -32.20
N VAL A 22 13.60 17.93 -32.95
CA VAL A 22 12.74 16.81 -32.59
C VAL A 22 13.67 15.61 -32.66
N ASP A 23 14.08 15.13 -31.48
CA ASP A 23 14.95 13.97 -31.36
C ASP A 23 14.35 12.82 -32.19
N ASN A 24 15.17 12.17 -33.02
CA ASN A 24 14.79 11.01 -33.83
C ASN A 24 14.20 9.85 -33.01
N GLU A 25 14.29 9.88 -31.67
CA GLU A 25 13.71 8.91 -30.74
C GLU A 25 12.17 8.90 -30.72
N LEU A 26 11.50 9.93 -31.26
CA LEU A 26 10.03 10.02 -31.28
C LEU A 26 9.41 9.68 -32.65
N ALA A 27 10.23 9.37 -33.66
CA ALA A 27 9.75 9.11 -35.00
C ALA A 27 8.86 7.84 -35.04
N GLY A 28 7.57 8.01 -35.37
CA GLY A 28 6.61 6.92 -35.50
C GLY A 28 5.81 6.59 -34.22
N VAL A 29 6.03 7.31 -33.12
CA VAL A 29 5.22 7.17 -31.90
C VAL A 29 4.05 8.16 -31.96
N ASP A 30 2.82 7.67 -31.96
CA ASP A 30 1.63 8.52 -31.80
C ASP A 30 1.47 8.92 -30.33
N LEU A 31 2.00 10.08 -29.98
CA LEU A 31 2.00 10.62 -28.62
C LEU A 31 0.60 11.01 -28.12
N SER A 32 -0.39 11.14 -29.00
CA SER A 32 -1.77 11.49 -28.63
C SER A 32 -2.46 10.43 -27.78
N GLN A 33 -1.94 9.20 -27.83
CA GLN A 33 -2.45 8.02 -27.10
C GLN A 33 -2.00 7.97 -25.64
N TYR A 34 -1.07 8.85 -25.23
CA TYR A 34 -0.46 8.81 -23.91
C TYR A 34 -1.06 9.86 -22.96
N SER A 35 -1.52 9.39 -21.81
CA SER A 35 -2.18 10.20 -20.77
C SER A 35 -1.39 10.19 -19.46
N THR A 36 -1.54 11.24 -18.66
CA THR A 36 -0.96 11.26 -17.31
C THR A 36 -1.76 10.32 -16.43
N LEU A 37 -1.11 9.34 -15.81
CA LEU A 37 -1.78 8.41 -14.90
C LEU A 37 -2.15 9.13 -13.60
N ASN A 38 -3.44 9.41 -13.43
CA ASN A 38 -4.05 10.06 -12.27
C ASN A 38 -5.54 9.71 -12.20
N ALA A 39 -6.29 10.36 -11.30
CA ALA A 39 -7.74 10.15 -11.14
C ALA A 39 -8.56 10.53 -12.40
N ASP A 40 -8.05 11.45 -13.23
CA ASP A 40 -8.70 11.92 -14.46
C ASP A 40 -8.20 11.17 -15.70
N PHE A 41 -7.50 10.05 -15.52
CA PHE A 41 -6.91 9.28 -16.60
C PHE A 41 -7.98 8.82 -17.59
N SER A 42 -7.80 9.19 -18.86
CA SER A 42 -8.65 8.77 -19.96
C SER A 42 -7.86 7.91 -20.94
N SER A 43 -8.38 6.70 -21.17
CA SER A 43 -7.94 5.73 -22.18
C SER A 43 -9.16 5.06 -22.79
N ASP A 44 -9.09 4.61 -24.04
CA ASP A 44 -10.20 3.88 -24.67
C ASP A 44 -10.46 2.52 -24.01
N ASN A 45 -9.41 1.89 -23.45
CA ASN A 45 -9.48 0.52 -22.94
C ASN A 45 -9.50 0.45 -21.42
N PHE A 46 -8.95 1.46 -20.74
CA PHE A 46 -8.80 1.46 -19.28
C PHE A 46 -9.52 2.63 -18.62
N GLU A 47 -9.95 2.40 -17.39
CA GLU A 47 -10.38 3.44 -16.46
C GLU A 47 -9.59 3.32 -15.15
N VAL A 48 -9.40 4.47 -14.50
CA VAL A 48 -8.77 4.57 -13.18
C VAL A 48 -9.82 5.02 -12.18
N ILE A 49 -9.91 4.30 -11.07
CA ILE A 49 -10.93 4.51 -10.04
C ILE A 49 -10.22 4.71 -8.72
N LEU A 50 -10.51 5.81 -8.03
CA LEU A 50 -10.03 5.99 -6.66
C LEU A 50 -10.70 4.95 -5.76
N LEU A 51 -9.91 4.05 -5.18
CA LEU A 51 -10.41 3.07 -4.20
C LEU A 51 -10.43 3.64 -2.80
N SER A 52 -9.40 4.38 -2.44
CA SER A 52 -9.23 4.88 -1.07
C SER A 52 -8.33 6.11 -1.03
N GLU A 53 -8.67 7.02 -0.12
CA GLU A 53 -7.86 8.15 0.28
C GLU A 53 -7.85 8.27 1.81
N VAL A 54 -6.65 8.26 2.40
CA VAL A 54 -6.43 8.41 3.83
C VAL A 54 -5.39 9.49 4.08
N LEU A 55 -5.85 10.69 4.45
CA LEU A 55 -4.98 11.85 4.69
C LEU A 55 -4.41 11.89 6.11
N ASN A 56 -5.15 11.35 7.09
CA ASN A 56 -4.75 11.32 8.51
C ASN A 56 -4.67 9.86 8.98
N TYR A 57 -3.49 9.41 9.41
CA TYR A 57 -3.23 8.02 9.77
C TYR A 57 -2.13 7.89 10.82
N GLY A 58 -2.19 6.80 11.59
CA GLY A 58 -1.24 6.52 12.68
C GLY A 58 -0.19 5.45 12.37
N ILE A 59 -0.21 4.85 11.17
CA ILE A 59 0.66 3.70 10.81
C ILE A 59 1.34 3.87 9.44
N PRO A 60 2.55 3.31 9.21
CA PRO A 60 3.31 3.54 7.97
C PRO A 60 2.58 3.18 6.66
N HIS A 61 1.68 2.18 6.70
CA HIS A 61 0.91 1.71 5.56
C HIS A 61 -0.58 1.84 5.87
N PRO A 62 -1.18 3.03 5.66
CA PRO A 62 -2.54 3.32 6.06
C PRO A 62 -3.59 2.64 5.18
N ILE A 63 -3.25 2.24 3.96
CA ILE A 63 -4.14 1.50 3.06
C ILE A 63 -3.51 0.13 2.80
N ARG A 64 -4.27 -0.94 3.03
CA ARG A 64 -3.81 -2.31 2.85
C ARG A 64 -4.87 -3.13 2.14
N LEU A 65 -4.45 -4.07 1.31
CA LEU A 65 -5.36 -5.04 0.72
C LEU A 65 -4.88 -6.45 1.00
N PHE A 66 -5.86 -7.32 1.31
CA PHE A 66 -5.64 -8.72 1.60
C PHE A 66 -6.81 -9.55 1.10
N TYR A 67 -6.54 -10.84 0.88
CA TYR A 67 -7.57 -11.81 0.56
C TYR A 67 -8.19 -12.37 1.85
N SER A 68 -9.49 -12.61 1.79
CA SER A 68 -10.27 -13.32 2.80
C SER A 68 -10.89 -14.59 2.19
N VAL A 69 -11.94 -15.14 2.81
CA VAL A 69 -12.66 -16.32 2.32
C VAL A 69 -13.10 -16.16 0.87
N ASN A 70 -13.06 -17.24 0.09
CA ASN A 70 -13.41 -17.25 -1.34
C ASN A 70 -12.64 -16.24 -2.21
N LYS A 71 -11.41 -15.87 -1.80
CA LYS A 71 -10.59 -14.83 -2.46
C LYS A 71 -11.26 -13.45 -2.50
N GLN A 72 -12.23 -13.20 -1.62
CA GLN A 72 -12.82 -11.88 -1.45
C GLN A 72 -11.72 -10.88 -1.08
N VAL A 73 -11.60 -9.80 -1.85
CA VAL A 73 -10.65 -8.74 -1.55
C VAL A 73 -11.24 -7.84 -0.47
N ILE A 74 -10.46 -7.58 0.58
CA ILE A 74 -10.77 -6.60 1.61
C ILE A 74 -9.74 -5.48 1.55
N LEU A 75 -10.23 -4.25 1.43
CA LEU A 75 -9.45 -3.03 1.59
C LEU A 75 -9.59 -2.55 3.03
N GLU A 76 -8.46 -2.35 3.71
CA GLU A 76 -8.37 -1.72 5.03
C GLU A 76 -7.84 -0.30 4.90
N GLU A 77 -8.49 0.63 5.58
CA GLU A 77 -8.01 1.96 5.86
C GLU A 77 -7.74 2.11 7.35
N SER A 78 -6.56 2.57 7.73
CA SER A 78 -6.24 2.96 9.10
C SER A 78 -6.27 4.48 9.22
N ARG A 79 -7.20 4.98 10.03
CA ARG A 79 -7.38 6.41 10.28
C ARG A 79 -6.95 6.74 11.71
N ASP A 80 -6.35 7.91 11.92
CA ASP A 80 -5.95 8.38 13.25
C ASP A 80 -7.07 9.16 13.96
N GLU A 81 -6.76 9.71 15.15
CA GLU A 81 -7.69 10.49 15.97
C GLU A 81 -8.16 11.81 15.33
N ASN A 82 -7.38 12.37 14.39
CA ASN A 82 -7.71 13.61 13.69
C ASN A 82 -8.68 13.40 12.52
N SER A 83 -9.02 12.14 12.20
CA SER A 83 -9.92 11.80 11.09
C SER A 83 -11.42 11.90 11.41
N GLY A 84 -11.80 12.16 12.67
CA GLY A 84 -13.20 12.11 13.14
C GLY A 84 -13.79 10.68 13.22
N GLN A 85 -13.10 9.67 12.66
CA GLN A 85 -13.46 8.25 12.69
C GLN A 85 -12.22 7.41 13.00
N PHE A 86 -11.65 7.61 14.20
CA PHE A 86 -10.43 6.93 14.63
C PHE A 86 -10.61 5.41 14.66
N GLY A 87 -9.85 4.68 13.85
CA GLY A 87 -9.96 3.24 13.78
C GLY A 87 -9.72 2.70 12.38
N TYR A 88 -10.31 1.53 12.13
CA TYR A 88 -10.16 0.83 10.87
C TYR A 88 -11.47 0.82 10.09
N HIS A 89 -11.41 1.19 8.83
CA HIS A 89 -12.49 0.97 7.88
C HIS A 89 -12.13 -0.19 6.97
N TYR A 90 -13.04 -1.14 6.85
CA TYR A 90 -12.90 -2.29 5.99
C TYR A 90 -13.95 -2.23 4.89
N PHE A 91 -13.54 -2.51 3.67
CA PHE A 91 -14.41 -2.52 2.49
C PHE A 91 -14.23 -3.83 1.73
N LYS A 92 -15.34 -4.52 1.43
CA LYS A 92 -15.33 -5.63 0.48
C LYS A 92 -15.38 -5.08 -0.93
N LEU A 93 -14.45 -5.53 -1.78
CA LEU A 93 -14.41 -5.16 -3.19
C LEU A 93 -14.91 -6.30 -4.07
N ASP A 94 -15.79 -6.03 -5.03
CA ASP A 94 -16.10 -7.01 -6.08
C ASP A 94 -14.93 -7.17 -7.07
N GLU A 95 -15.09 -8.07 -8.03
CA GLU A 95 -14.16 -8.25 -9.16
C GLU A 95 -13.95 -6.98 -10.01
N ASN A 96 -14.82 -5.99 -9.91
CA ASN A 96 -14.65 -4.73 -10.60
C ASN A 96 -14.00 -3.67 -9.70
N ALA A 97 -13.54 -4.02 -8.49
CA ALA A 97 -13.05 -3.07 -7.49
C ALA A 97 -14.11 -2.07 -7.01
N LYS A 98 -15.40 -2.42 -7.07
CA LYS A 98 -16.49 -1.66 -6.46
C LYS A 98 -16.68 -2.12 -5.02
N VAL A 99 -16.91 -1.17 -4.13
CA VAL A 99 -17.28 -1.47 -2.75
C VAL A 99 -18.69 -2.07 -2.72
N VAL A 100 -18.82 -3.29 -2.21
CA VAL A 100 -20.11 -4.00 -2.07
C VAL A 100 -20.62 -4.06 -0.63
N ASP A 101 -19.73 -3.93 0.35
CA ASP A 101 -20.07 -3.82 1.76
C ASP A 101 -18.92 -3.16 2.53
N SER A 102 -19.20 -2.64 3.72
CA SER A 102 -18.21 -2.02 4.59
C SER A 102 -18.50 -2.21 6.07
N ILE A 103 -17.46 -2.19 6.88
CA ILE A 103 -17.57 -2.17 8.34
C ILE A 103 -16.51 -1.25 8.93
N TYR A 104 -16.91 -0.47 9.93
CA TYR A 104 -16.02 0.38 10.70
C TYR A 104 -15.78 -0.27 12.06
N VAL A 105 -14.52 -0.30 12.48
CA VAL A 105 -14.09 -0.77 13.79
C VAL A 105 -13.36 0.36 14.51
N PRO A 106 -13.96 0.92 15.58
CA PRO A 106 -13.28 1.93 16.37
C PRO A 106 -12.10 1.32 17.13
N LEU A 107 -11.01 2.07 17.25
CA LEU A 107 -9.89 1.70 18.13
C LEU A 107 -10.19 1.98 19.61
N ALA A 108 -11.24 2.76 19.89
CA ALA A 108 -11.72 3.01 21.24
C ALA A 108 -12.15 1.69 21.92
N GLY A 109 -11.65 1.43 23.12
CA GLY A 109 -11.97 0.22 23.91
C GLY A 109 -10.92 -0.89 23.87
N GLY A 110 -9.81 -0.71 23.15
CA GLY A 110 -8.66 -1.64 23.20
C GLY A 110 -8.87 -2.95 22.44
N HIS A 111 -9.91 -3.03 21.59
CA HIS A 111 -10.16 -4.20 20.76
C HIS A 111 -9.10 -4.33 19.65
N ARG A 112 -8.49 -5.51 19.57
CA ARG A 112 -7.70 -5.90 18.39
C ARG A 112 -8.59 -6.69 17.45
N THR A 113 -8.51 -6.37 16.16
CA THR A 113 -9.29 -7.04 15.12
C THR A 113 -8.38 -7.82 14.22
N GLY A 114 -8.74 -9.08 13.94
CA GLY A 114 -8.07 -9.90 12.95
C GLY A 114 -9.07 -10.65 12.08
N PHE A 115 -8.61 -10.99 10.88
CA PHE A 115 -9.38 -11.74 9.89
C PHE A 115 -8.80 -13.15 9.77
N ILE A 116 -9.67 -14.14 9.88
CA ILE A 116 -9.33 -15.56 9.73
C ILE A 116 -10.38 -16.16 8.80
N ASN A 117 -10.07 -16.23 7.50
CA ASN A 117 -10.98 -16.68 6.46
C ASN A 117 -12.38 -16.05 6.60
N GLU A 118 -13.40 -16.83 6.93
CA GLU A 118 -14.80 -16.42 7.09
C GLU A 118 -15.08 -15.56 8.33
N TYR A 119 -14.13 -15.45 9.25
CA TYR A 119 -14.31 -14.78 10.54
C TYR A 119 -13.58 -13.45 10.63
N MET A 120 -14.25 -12.50 11.25
CA MET A 120 -13.63 -11.29 11.78
C MET A 120 -13.70 -11.38 13.31
N VAL A 121 -12.54 -11.52 13.94
CA VAL A 121 -12.39 -11.79 15.37
C VAL A 121 -11.92 -10.54 16.09
N HIS A 122 -12.62 -10.17 17.15
CA HIS A 122 -12.31 -9.03 18.01
C HIS A 122 -11.84 -9.54 19.37
N THR A 123 -10.56 -9.37 19.69
CA THR A 123 -10.01 -9.70 21.01
C THR A 123 -9.96 -8.47 21.90
N ASN A 124 -10.25 -8.66 23.18
CA ASN A 124 -10.12 -7.63 24.20
C ASN A 124 -9.35 -8.19 25.41
N SER A 125 -8.56 -7.34 26.07
CA SER A 125 -7.89 -7.66 27.32
C SER A 125 -8.89 -8.10 28.41
N ASN A 126 -10.09 -7.52 28.47
CA ASN A 126 -11.06 -7.74 29.55
C ASN A 126 -11.97 -8.98 29.37
N GLY A 127 -11.79 -9.76 28.30
CA GLY A 127 -12.56 -10.99 28.08
C GLY A 127 -13.87 -10.82 27.29
N ASP A 128 -14.27 -9.58 26.97
CA ASP A 128 -15.44 -9.28 26.13
C ASP A 128 -15.17 -9.49 24.62
N SER A 129 -14.49 -10.58 24.28
CA SER A 129 -14.13 -10.89 22.90
C SER A 129 -15.34 -11.46 22.15
N ASP A 130 -15.46 -11.10 20.88
CA ASP A 130 -16.51 -11.58 19.99
C ASP A 130 -15.97 -11.79 18.57
N TYR A 131 -16.83 -12.35 17.72
CA TYR A 131 -16.54 -12.55 16.31
C TYR A 131 -17.80 -12.31 15.48
N THR A 132 -17.61 -12.01 14.20
CA THR A 132 -18.67 -11.94 13.20
C THR A 132 -18.31 -12.83 12.02
N THR A 133 -19.30 -13.14 11.17
CA THR A 133 -19.10 -13.79 9.88
C THR A 133 -19.12 -12.78 8.73
N TRP A 134 -18.91 -11.49 9.04
CA TRP A 134 -18.93 -10.41 8.06
C TRP A 134 -18.14 -10.74 6.81
N PRO A 135 -16.91 -11.29 6.84
CA PRO A 135 -16.17 -11.63 5.63
C PRO A 135 -16.90 -12.62 4.70
N LEU A 136 -17.61 -13.60 5.25
CA LEU A 136 -18.32 -14.65 4.52
C LEU A 136 -19.64 -14.18 3.91
N ASP A 137 -20.53 -13.62 4.73
CA ASP A 137 -21.94 -13.39 4.37
C ASP A 137 -22.40 -11.95 4.61
N GLY A 138 -21.54 -11.09 5.15
CA GLY A 138 -21.89 -9.72 5.49
C GLY A 138 -22.62 -9.57 6.83
N ASP A 139 -22.81 -10.65 7.60
CA ASP A 139 -23.41 -10.56 8.94
C ASP A 139 -22.44 -9.87 9.92
N LYS A 140 -22.86 -8.70 10.41
CA LYS A 140 -22.11 -7.86 11.34
C LYS A 140 -22.50 -8.11 12.80
N THR A 141 -23.39 -9.06 13.06
CA THR A 141 -23.91 -9.37 14.39
C THR A 141 -22.83 -10.02 15.25
N PRO A 142 -22.38 -9.40 16.36
CA PRO A 142 -21.34 -9.97 17.20
C PRO A 142 -21.82 -11.23 17.92
N LYS A 143 -21.03 -12.31 17.84
CA LYS A 143 -21.21 -13.55 18.57
C LYS A 143 -20.12 -13.64 19.63
N LYS A 144 -20.49 -13.83 20.90
CA LYS A 144 -19.51 -13.86 22.00
C LYS A 144 -18.62 -15.10 21.92
N ILE A 145 -17.34 -14.91 22.22
CA ILE A 145 -16.37 -16.00 22.37
C ILE A 145 -16.56 -16.59 23.78
N ALA A 146 -16.86 -17.88 23.84
CA ALA A 146 -17.13 -18.53 25.13
C ALA A 146 -15.82 -18.81 25.88
N VAL A 147 -15.76 -18.39 27.15
CA VAL A 147 -14.62 -18.67 28.04
C VAL A 147 -14.79 -20.05 28.67
N VAL A 148 -13.78 -20.91 28.54
CA VAL A 148 -13.84 -22.30 29.03
C VAL A 148 -13.57 -22.39 30.53
N ASN A 149 -12.55 -21.67 31.01
CA ASN A 149 -12.05 -21.75 32.39
C ASN A 149 -11.79 -20.35 32.98
N GLY A 150 -12.81 -19.49 32.95
CA GLY A 150 -12.68 -18.07 33.33
C GLY A 150 -12.33 -17.81 34.80
N ASP A 151 -12.55 -18.79 35.68
CA ASP A 151 -12.19 -18.73 37.10
C ASP A 151 -10.71 -19.09 37.38
N LEU A 152 -10.00 -19.57 36.35
CA LEU A 152 -8.61 -20.04 36.44
C LEU A 152 -8.38 -21.13 37.48
N SER A 153 -9.43 -21.89 37.85
CA SER A 153 -9.35 -22.92 38.90
C SER A 153 -8.72 -24.24 38.44
N TRP A 154 -8.50 -24.39 37.13
CA TRP A 154 -7.98 -25.63 36.56
C TRP A 154 -6.49 -25.80 36.87
N PRO A 155 -6.05 -27.01 37.27
CA PRO A 155 -4.62 -27.30 37.43
C PRO A 155 -3.85 -27.11 36.12
N ASP A 156 -2.62 -26.60 36.18
CA ASP A 156 -1.80 -26.31 34.98
C ASP A 156 -1.66 -27.53 34.06
N ALA A 157 -1.39 -28.72 34.62
CA ALA A 157 -1.30 -29.96 33.85
C ALA A 157 -2.58 -30.27 33.04
N LYS A 158 -3.76 -29.96 33.60
CA LYS A 158 -5.04 -30.13 32.90
C LYS A 158 -5.19 -29.10 31.78
N VAL A 159 -4.81 -27.84 32.03
CA VAL A 159 -4.87 -26.78 31.02
C VAL A 159 -3.92 -27.10 29.86
N ALA A 160 -2.69 -27.52 30.15
CA ALA A 160 -1.70 -27.91 29.14
C ALA A 160 -2.18 -29.08 28.28
N GLN A 161 -2.74 -30.14 28.89
CA GLN A 161 -3.31 -31.25 28.12
C GLN A 161 -4.47 -30.78 27.23
N GLN A 162 -5.36 -29.95 27.76
CA GLN A 162 -6.49 -29.42 26.99
C GLN A 162 -6.01 -28.53 25.83
N GLU A 163 -4.98 -27.72 26.05
CA GLU A 163 -4.33 -26.88 25.05
C GLU A 163 -3.82 -27.73 23.87
N ASP A 164 -3.03 -28.78 24.14
CA ASP A 164 -2.49 -29.69 23.13
C ASP A 164 -3.60 -30.35 22.30
N GLU A 165 -4.68 -30.80 22.94
CA GLU A 165 -5.82 -31.40 22.24
C GLU A 165 -6.55 -30.41 21.34
N LEU A 166 -6.71 -29.16 21.79
CA LEU A 166 -7.44 -28.13 21.04
C LEU A 166 -6.65 -27.67 19.80
N ILE A 167 -5.33 -27.52 19.91
CA ILE A 167 -4.48 -27.19 18.77
C ILE A 167 -4.61 -28.24 17.65
N GLN A 168 -4.73 -29.52 18.01
CA GLN A 168 -4.86 -30.61 17.04
C GLN A 168 -6.25 -30.70 16.40
N LYS A 169 -7.30 -30.30 17.11
CA LYS A 169 -8.71 -30.50 16.69
C LYS A 169 -9.35 -29.25 16.08
N SER A 170 -8.83 -28.07 16.37
CA SER A 170 -9.43 -26.81 15.96
C SER A 170 -9.25 -26.52 14.47
N ASP A 171 -10.26 -25.91 13.87
CA ASP A 171 -10.20 -25.42 12.48
C ASP A 171 -9.21 -24.25 12.38
N TYR A 172 -9.22 -23.39 13.40
CA TYR A 172 -8.32 -22.27 13.58
C TYR A 172 -7.98 -22.09 15.05
N TYR A 173 -6.78 -21.58 15.32
CA TYR A 173 -6.39 -21.17 16.66
C TYR A 173 -5.36 -20.03 16.61
N PHE A 174 -5.24 -19.27 17.69
CA PHE A 174 -4.13 -18.35 17.89
C PHE A 174 -4.01 -17.99 19.35
N TYR A 175 -2.87 -17.42 19.70
CA TYR A 175 -2.58 -16.96 21.04
C TYR A 175 -2.64 -15.43 21.14
N ASP A 176 -3.10 -14.97 22.29
CA ASP A 176 -2.91 -13.62 22.79
C ASP A 176 -2.40 -13.71 24.23
N VAL A 177 -1.80 -12.62 24.72
CA VAL A 177 -1.29 -12.56 26.09
C VAL A 177 -1.64 -11.21 26.72
N ASN A 178 -2.23 -11.27 27.91
CA ASN A 178 -2.32 -10.10 28.77
C ASN A 178 -1.16 -10.12 29.77
N TYR A 179 -0.41 -9.03 29.80
CA TYR A 179 0.59 -8.78 30.85
C TYR A 179 -0.08 -8.00 31.97
N GLN A 180 -0.01 -8.52 33.19
CA GLN A 180 -0.54 -7.83 34.36
C GLN A 180 0.64 -7.23 35.14
N PRO A 181 0.81 -5.90 35.12
CA PRO A 181 1.82 -5.25 35.96
C PRO A 181 1.43 -5.43 37.42
N VAL A 182 2.40 -5.70 38.28
CA VAL A 182 2.17 -5.82 39.72
C VAL A 182 2.63 -4.54 40.41
N THR A 183 1.71 -3.86 41.08
CA THR A 183 2.03 -3.08 42.29
C THR A 183 2.43 -4.09 43.37
N ASP A 184 3.72 -4.17 43.70
CA ASP A 184 4.33 -4.90 44.85
C ASP A 184 4.96 -6.31 44.63
N GLY A 185 5.41 -6.70 43.41
CA GLY A 185 6.06 -8.01 43.21
C GLY A 185 6.34 -8.42 41.76
N GLU A 186 6.65 -9.72 41.53
CA GLU A 186 6.89 -10.32 40.20
C GLU A 186 5.60 -10.35 39.36
N GLY A 187 5.67 -9.83 38.13
CA GLY A 187 4.53 -9.77 37.21
C GLY A 187 4.07 -11.14 36.71
N TRP A 188 2.78 -11.27 36.41
CA TRP A 188 2.21 -12.51 35.87
C TRP A 188 1.59 -12.30 34.48
N SER A 189 1.50 -13.38 33.71
CA SER A 189 0.92 -13.37 32.35
C SER A 189 -0.31 -14.27 32.27
N LEU A 190 -1.32 -13.78 31.55
CA LEU A 190 -2.46 -14.59 31.13
C LEU A 190 -2.31 -14.91 29.65
N GLN A 191 -1.94 -16.15 29.34
CA GLN A 191 -2.03 -16.67 27.98
C GLN A 191 -3.49 -17.00 27.66
N LYS A 192 -3.91 -16.65 26.45
CA LYS A 192 -5.24 -16.91 25.91
C LYS A 192 -5.10 -17.70 24.62
N LEU A 193 -5.52 -18.95 24.60
CA LEU A 193 -5.68 -19.74 23.37
C LEU A 193 -7.09 -19.52 22.84
N PHE A 194 -7.22 -18.70 21.81
CA PHE A 194 -8.46 -18.59 21.02
C PHE A 194 -8.50 -19.73 20.02
N TYR A 195 -9.63 -20.40 19.91
CA TYR A 195 -9.79 -21.51 18.97
C TYR A 195 -11.22 -21.57 18.42
N CYS A 196 -11.33 -22.05 17.18
CA CYS A 196 -12.58 -22.31 16.50
C CYS A 196 -12.76 -23.81 16.31
N LEU A 197 -13.90 -24.36 16.74
CA LEU A 197 -14.26 -25.75 16.53
C LEU A 197 -15.69 -25.83 16.02
N ALA A 198 -15.88 -26.40 14.83
CA ALA A 198 -17.20 -26.51 14.19
C ALA A 198 -17.92 -25.15 14.10
N GLY A 199 -17.16 -24.11 13.77
CA GLY A 199 -17.63 -22.74 13.58
C GLY A 199 -17.99 -21.97 14.86
N LYS A 200 -17.62 -22.48 16.04
CA LYS A 200 -17.79 -21.79 17.32
C LYS A 200 -16.45 -21.38 17.90
N TRP A 201 -16.30 -20.09 18.19
CA TRP A 201 -15.12 -19.56 18.85
C TRP A 201 -15.21 -19.67 20.38
N GLN A 202 -14.12 -20.12 20.97
CA GLN A 202 -13.95 -20.24 22.40
C GLN A 202 -12.54 -19.78 22.79
N VAL A 203 -12.31 -19.58 24.09
CA VAL A 203 -11.00 -19.22 24.62
C VAL A 203 -10.67 -20.02 25.88
N LEU A 204 -9.46 -20.59 25.89
CA LEU A 204 -8.86 -21.26 27.04
C LEU A 204 -7.81 -20.32 27.66
N TYR A 205 -7.84 -20.18 28.97
CA TYR A 205 -6.91 -19.35 29.72
C TYR A 205 -5.87 -20.19 30.45
N ARG A 206 -4.62 -19.73 30.42
CA ARG A 206 -3.52 -20.32 31.17
C ARG A 206 -2.71 -19.22 31.85
N ARG A 207 -2.55 -19.34 33.17
CA ARG A 207 -1.78 -18.38 33.97
C ARG A 207 -0.33 -18.84 34.08
N PHE A 208 0.59 -17.90 33.91
CA PHE A 208 2.00 -18.07 34.17
C PHE A 208 2.42 -17.04 35.23
N ASP A 209 3.19 -17.48 36.22
CA ASP A 209 3.72 -16.58 37.27
C ASP A 209 4.96 -15.79 36.80
N GLU A 210 5.25 -15.82 35.50
CA GLU A 210 6.30 -15.05 34.86
C GLU A 210 5.77 -14.31 33.61
N THR A 211 6.60 -13.41 33.08
CA THR A 211 6.34 -12.80 31.78
C THR A 211 6.67 -13.80 30.67
N ILE A 212 5.66 -14.18 29.88
CA ILE A 212 5.86 -15.06 28.73
C ILE A 212 5.88 -14.26 27.43
N HIS A 213 6.56 -14.76 26.41
CA HIS A 213 6.55 -14.18 25.08
C HIS A 213 5.99 -15.17 24.06
N LEU A 214 5.09 -14.66 23.20
CA LEU A 214 4.51 -15.44 22.11
C LEU A 214 5.31 -15.24 20.83
N ASP A 215 5.54 -16.32 20.08
CA ASP A 215 6.04 -16.25 18.70
C ASP A 215 5.03 -15.53 17.81
N GLU A 216 5.50 -14.70 16.88
CA GLU A 216 4.62 -14.00 15.91
C GLU A 216 3.80 -14.99 15.06
N ARG A 217 4.33 -16.20 14.81
CA ARG A 217 3.65 -17.28 14.08
C ARG A 217 2.47 -17.88 14.83
N ASP A 218 2.33 -17.58 16.11
CA ASP A 218 1.25 -18.09 16.95
C ASP A 218 0.17 -17.04 17.21
N LYS A 219 0.40 -15.79 16.81
CA LYS A 219 -0.54 -14.68 16.99
C LYS A 219 -1.57 -14.61 15.87
N LEU A 220 -2.66 -13.90 16.15
CA LEU A 220 -3.78 -13.65 15.23
C LEU A 220 -3.34 -13.21 13.81
N ASN A 221 -2.31 -12.37 13.72
CA ASN A 221 -1.83 -11.82 12.45
C ASN A 221 -1.31 -12.88 11.47
N ARG A 222 -0.98 -14.10 11.92
CA ARG A 222 -0.50 -15.19 11.05
C ARG A 222 -1.46 -15.54 9.92
N TYR A 223 -2.76 -15.34 10.14
CA TYR A 223 -3.80 -15.65 9.16
C TYR A 223 -3.99 -14.56 8.11
N ARG A 224 -3.40 -13.39 8.33
CA ARG A 224 -3.55 -12.25 7.43
C ARG A 224 -2.32 -12.09 6.56
N GLN A 225 -2.50 -12.29 5.26
CA GLN A 225 -1.48 -12.01 4.25
C GLN A 225 -1.89 -10.82 3.41
N ASN A 226 -1.32 -9.65 3.72
CA ASN A 226 -1.48 -8.47 2.88
C ASN A 226 -0.70 -8.70 1.59
N PHE A 227 -1.38 -8.69 0.45
CA PHE A 227 -0.72 -8.74 -0.85
C PHE A 227 -0.33 -7.34 -1.33
N PHE A 228 -0.95 -6.28 -0.76
CA PHE A 228 -0.64 -4.90 -1.07
C PHE A 228 -0.59 -4.02 0.18
N LEU A 229 0.38 -3.11 0.20
CA LEU A 229 0.59 -2.10 1.24
C LEU A 229 0.88 -0.77 0.56
N SER A 230 0.15 0.28 0.90
CA SER A 230 0.43 1.63 0.41
C SER A 230 1.75 2.13 0.99
N SER A 231 2.64 2.65 0.15
CA SER A 231 3.95 3.16 0.56
C SER A 231 4.33 4.38 -0.27
N ASP A 232 5.20 5.23 0.29
CA ASP A 232 5.90 6.26 -0.47
C ASP A 232 7.09 5.68 -1.25
N ASP A 233 7.60 4.53 -0.80
CA ASP A 233 8.71 3.81 -1.42
C ASP A 233 8.24 2.81 -2.49
N GLU A 234 9.16 2.39 -3.35
CA GLU A 234 8.95 1.26 -4.26
C GLU A 234 8.61 -0.01 -3.47
N MET A 235 7.65 -0.80 -3.97
CA MET A 235 7.33 -2.07 -3.32
C MET A 235 8.55 -3.02 -3.41
N PRO A 236 8.92 -3.75 -2.34
CA PRO A 236 10.13 -4.58 -2.30
C PRO A 236 10.27 -5.62 -3.42
N ASN A 237 9.15 -6.01 -4.04
CA ASN A 237 9.07 -6.97 -5.15
C ASN A 237 8.52 -6.35 -6.44
N ALA A 238 8.61 -5.02 -6.58
CA ALA A 238 8.20 -4.34 -7.81
C ALA A 238 9.09 -4.79 -8.96
N ILE A 239 8.51 -5.54 -9.90
CA ILE A 239 9.16 -5.81 -11.18
C ILE A 239 8.86 -4.62 -12.07
N GLN A 240 9.89 -3.91 -12.54
CA GLN A 240 9.72 -2.88 -13.56
C GLN A 240 9.16 -3.52 -14.83
N ASN A 241 7.85 -3.41 -15.00
CA ASN A 241 7.12 -3.94 -16.15
C ASN A 241 6.62 -2.80 -17.03
N PHE A 242 7.54 -1.95 -17.48
CA PHE A 242 7.25 -0.86 -18.40
C PHE A 242 8.39 -0.64 -19.36
N SER A 243 8.09 -0.08 -20.53
CA SER A 243 9.09 0.27 -21.54
C SER A 243 8.96 1.73 -21.94
N LEU A 244 10.08 2.46 -21.92
CA LEU A 244 10.15 3.82 -22.46
C LEU A 244 10.08 3.73 -23.98
N LYS A 245 9.00 4.24 -24.57
CA LYS A 245 8.78 4.30 -26.03
C LYS A 245 9.29 5.58 -26.65
N GLY A 246 9.33 6.66 -25.89
CA GLY A 246 9.79 7.95 -26.37
C GLY A 246 10.20 8.84 -25.21
N TYR A 247 11.14 9.75 -25.46
CA TYR A 247 11.56 10.77 -24.51
C TYR A 247 11.71 12.11 -25.22
N GLN A 248 10.86 13.07 -24.85
CA GLN A 248 10.90 14.41 -25.38
C GLN A 248 11.74 15.28 -24.46
N LYS A 249 12.97 15.58 -24.86
CA LYS A 249 13.86 16.48 -24.12
C LYS A 249 13.33 17.91 -24.13
N GLU A 250 13.30 18.55 -22.98
CA GLU A 250 12.75 19.89 -22.79
C GLU A 250 13.83 20.88 -22.32
N GLU A 251 14.53 20.58 -21.23
CA GLU A 251 15.51 21.49 -20.62
C GLU A 251 16.75 20.74 -20.12
N LYS A 252 17.95 21.32 -20.29
CA LYS A 252 19.16 20.86 -19.60
C LYS A 252 19.35 21.60 -18.29
N LEU A 253 19.56 20.86 -17.20
CA LEU A 253 19.90 21.41 -15.89
C LEU A 253 20.97 20.59 -15.18
N LYS A 254 21.50 21.19 -14.14
CA LYS A 254 22.29 20.52 -13.12
C LYS A 254 21.37 20.09 -11.98
N TYR A 255 21.51 18.85 -11.52
CA TYR A 255 20.78 18.28 -10.38
C TYR A 255 21.71 17.38 -9.57
N ASP A 256 21.28 17.03 -8.36
CA ASP A 256 22.09 16.25 -7.42
C ASP A 256 21.51 14.85 -7.19
N HIS A 257 22.40 13.89 -6.95
CA HIS A 257 22.05 12.57 -6.43
C HIS A 257 22.34 12.55 -4.94
N SER A 258 21.31 12.78 -4.12
CA SER A 258 21.37 12.57 -2.67
C SER A 258 20.58 11.32 -2.31
N ILE A 259 21.26 10.18 -2.41
CA ILE A 259 20.70 8.89 -2.00
C ILE A 259 20.99 8.77 -0.51
N GLY A 260 19.96 8.81 0.35
CA GLY A 260 20.09 8.88 1.81
C GLY A 260 21.04 7.83 2.43
N GLY A 261 21.47 8.08 3.67
CA GLY A 261 22.33 7.15 4.42
C GLY A 261 23.82 7.52 4.51
N GLY A 262 24.18 8.80 4.35
CA GLY A 262 25.56 9.29 4.57
C GLY A 262 26.49 9.16 3.36
N SER A 263 25.98 8.78 2.18
CA SER A 263 26.75 8.78 0.94
C SER A 263 27.01 10.20 0.43
N GLN A 264 28.16 10.40 -0.23
CA GLN A 264 28.56 11.70 -0.75
C GLN A 264 27.65 12.08 -1.93
N SER A 265 26.94 13.20 -1.81
CA SER A 265 26.14 13.75 -2.91
C SER A 265 27.05 14.16 -4.07
N PHE A 266 26.61 13.91 -5.30
CA PHE A 266 27.29 14.37 -6.51
C PHE A 266 26.30 15.00 -7.47
N SER A 267 26.77 16.00 -8.22
CA SER A 267 25.96 16.70 -9.22
C SER A 267 26.19 16.14 -10.62
N VAL A 268 25.11 16.05 -11.38
CA VAL A 268 25.11 15.67 -12.80
C VAL A 268 24.41 16.75 -13.62
N LYS A 269 24.78 16.89 -14.89
CA LYS A 269 24.02 17.67 -15.87
C LYS A 269 23.31 16.72 -16.83
N GLY A 270 21.99 16.86 -16.92
CA GLY A 270 21.16 16.01 -17.78
C GLY A 270 19.99 16.77 -18.35
N TRP A 271 19.24 16.09 -19.21
CA TRP A 271 17.99 16.60 -19.75
C TRP A 271 16.84 16.22 -18.80
N ILE A 272 15.98 17.18 -18.48
CA ILE A 272 14.58 16.94 -18.12
C ILE A 272 13.77 16.89 -19.40
N GLY A 273 12.73 16.06 -19.38
CA GLY A 273 11.75 15.99 -20.43
C GLY A 273 10.50 15.23 -20.02
N THR A 274 9.71 14.90 -21.03
CA THR A 274 8.54 14.04 -20.89
C THR A 274 8.84 12.65 -21.44
N GLY A 275 8.72 11.63 -20.58
CA GLY A 275 8.82 10.23 -20.98
C GLY A 275 7.45 9.63 -21.31
N TYR A 276 7.43 8.76 -22.31
CA TYR A 276 6.24 8.04 -22.77
C TYR A 276 6.45 6.54 -22.57
N PHE A 277 5.60 5.92 -21.77
CA PHE A 277 5.76 4.55 -21.30
C PHE A 277 4.60 3.65 -21.74
N ASP A 278 4.94 2.48 -22.26
CA ASP A 278 4.01 1.37 -22.44
C ASP A 278 4.16 0.39 -21.26
N ILE A 279 3.05 0.09 -20.61
CA ILE A 279 2.97 -0.79 -19.45
C ILE A 279 2.04 -1.97 -19.82
N PRO A 280 2.56 -3.19 -20.01
CA PRO A 280 1.72 -4.37 -20.21
C PRO A 280 0.81 -4.57 -18.99
N LEU A 281 -0.50 -4.57 -19.21
CA LEU A 281 -1.48 -4.58 -18.13
C LEU A 281 -2.77 -5.27 -18.60
N LEU A 282 -3.22 -6.30 -17.88
CA LEU A 282 -4.50 -6.98 -18.12
C LEU A 282 -4.68 -7.39 -19.61
N ASP A 283 -3.70 -8.06 -20.21
CA ASP A 283 -3.70 -8.47 -21.63
C ASP A 283 -3.77 -7.33 -22.66
N ASP A 284 -3.46 -6.11 -22.26
CA ASP A 284 -3.38 -4.93 -23.13
C ASP A 284 -2.21 -4.03 -22.67
N THR A 285 -2.09 -2.82 -23.20
CA THR A 285 -1.01 -1.87 -22.89
C THR A 285 -1.56 -0.56 -22.37
N LEU A 286 -1.24 -0.23 -21.13
CA LEU A 286 -1.51 1.08 -20.54
C LEU A 286 -0.44 2.07 -21.01
N LYS A 287 -0.88 3.15 -21.68
CA LYS A 287 -0.01 4.19 -22.26
C LYS A 287 0.04 5.42 -21.35
N VAL A 288 1.19 5.65 -20.72
CA VAL A 288 1.38 6.69 -19.72
C VAL A 288 2.45 7.70 -20.15
N LYS A 289 2.17 8.99 -20.02
CA LYS A 289 3.21 10.03 -20.09
C LYS A 289 3.58 10.57 -18.71
N ARG A 290 4.87 10.86 -18.52
CA ARG A 290 5.40 11.44 -17.28
C ARG A 290 6.27 12.66 -17.58
N PRO A 291 5.83 13.87 -17.22
CA PRO A 291 6.67 15.08 -17.29
C PRO A 291 7.70 15.11 -16.17
N ASN A 292 8.65 16.04 -16.26
CA ASN A 292 9.74 16.25 -15.30
C ASN A 292 10.61 14.99 -15.09
N LEU A 293 10.64 14.12 -16.08
CA LEU A 293 11.43 12.90 -16.06
C LEU A 293 12.86 13.22 -16.46
N ILE A 294 13.81 12.60 -15.79
CA ILE A 294 15.22 12.51 -16.18
C ILE A 294 15.50 11.05 -16.53
N VAL A 295 16.14 10.84 -17.67
CA VAL A 295 16.58 9.51 -18.12
C VAL A 295 18.11 9.49 -18.09
N GLU A 296 18.67 8.65 -17.24
CA GLU A 296 20.11 8.40 -17.19
C GLU A 296 20.41 7.03 -17.81
N GLU A 297 21.32 7.02 -18.79
CA GLU A 297 21.82 5.76 -19.36
C GLU A 297 22.76 5.09 -18.36
N GLY A 298 22.73 3.75 -18.34
CA GLY A 298 23.62 2.97 -17.48
C GLY A 298 25.09 3.14 -17.84
N THR A 299 25.97 2.90 -16.87
CA THR A 299 27.41 2.84 -17.10
C THR A 299 27.83 1.44 -17.52
N PRO A 300 29.04 1.21 -18.08
CA PRO A 300 29.50 -0.14 -18.40
C PRO A 300 29.48 -1.12 -17.22
N GLY A 301 29.62 -0.63 -15.98
CA GLY A 301 29.53 -1.44 -14.76
C GLY A 301 28.10 -1.63 -14.21
N ASN A 302 27.14 -0.82 -14.67
CA ASN A 302 25.72 -1.00 -14.38
C ASN A 302 24.91 -0.45 -15.57
N PRO A 303 24.66 -1.28 -16.60
CA PRO A 303 24.08 -0.83 -17.87
C PRO A 303 22.58 -0.52 -17.79
N GLN A 304 21.97 -0.62 -16.61
CA GLN A 304 20.55 -0.33 -16.46
C GLN A 304 20.27 1.16 -16.59
N LYS A 305 19.32 1.49 -17.47
CA LYS A 305 18.71 2.81 -17.58
C LYS A 305 18.00 3.14 -16.27
N ARG A 306 18.20 4.36 -15.77
CA ARG A 306 17.61 4.84 -14.52
C ARG A 306 16.70 6.02 -14.81
N TYR A 307 15.62 6.08 -14.04
CA TYR A 307 14.59 7.08 -14.19
C TYR A 307 14.47 7.87 -12.89
N TYR A 308 14.43 9.19 -13.03
CA TYR A 308 14.29 10.08 -11.89
C TYR A 308 13.27 11.18 -12.19
N LEU A 309 12.70 11.74 -11.14
CA LEU A 309 11.90 12.94 -11.18
C LEU A 309 12.74 14.13 -10.73
N SER A 310 12.71 15.20 -11.51
CA SER A 310 13.35 16.44 -11.12
C SER A 310 12.56 17.19 -10.06
N ASN A 311 13.28 17.69 -9.06
CA ASN A 311 12.78 18.63 -8.06
C ASN A 311 13.23 20.08 -8.35
N GLY A 312 13.79 20.33 -9.54
CA GLY A 312 14.30 21.63 -9.97
C GLY A 312 15.82 21.71 -10.05
N LYS A 313 16.31 22.89 -10.44
CA LYS A 313 17.73 23.16 -10.64
C LYS A 313 18.49 23.14 -9.31
N ASP A 314 19.66 22.49 -9.32
CA ASP A 314 20.54 22.33 -8.14
C ASP A 314 19.80 21.69 -6.94
N GLN A 315 18.76 20.87 -7.21
CA GLN A 315 18.04 20.08 -6.22
C GLN A 315 18.35 18.60 -6.39
N SER A 316 18.17 17.84 -5.31
CA SER A 316 18.27 16.38 -5.35
C SER A 316 17.11 15.79 -6.14
N VAL A 317 17.38 14.82 -7.01
CA VAL A 317 16.34 14.09 -7.75
C VAL A 317 15.63 13.06 -6.88
N SER A 318 14.40 12.73 -7.22
CA SER A 318 13.67 11.62 -6.61
C SER A 318 13.66 10.41 -7.55
N PRO A 319 13.87 9.18 -7.06
CA PRO A 319 13.66 7.97 -7.87
C PRO A 319 12.26 7.95 -8.51
N PHE A 320 12.17 7.53 -9.77
CA PHE A 320 10.89 7.33 -10.44
C PHE A 320 10.49 5.86 -10.44
N HIS A 321 9.32 5.59 -9.87
CA HIS A 321 8.70 4.26 -9.88
C HIS A 321 7.24 4.38 -10.34
N LEU A 322 6.80 3.39 -11.13
CA LEU A 322 5.40 3.18 -11.42
C LEU A 322 4.91 2.10 -10.44
N ASN A 323 4.35 2.54 -9.31
CA ASN A 323 3.82 1.64 -8.27
C ASN A 323 2.49 1.02 -8.74
N ILE A 324 2.57 0.18 -9.75
CA ILE A 324 1.47 -0.63 -10.28
C ILE A 324 1.68 -2.06 -9.80
N PHE A 325 0.69 -2.59 -9.11
CA PHE A 325 0.66 -3.95 -8.62
C PHE A 325 -0.42 -4.75 -9.35
N THR A 326 -0.09 -5.97 -9.72
CA THR A 326 -0.97 -6.92 -10.38
C THR A 326 -0.86 -8.26 -9.70
N ASP A 327 -1.96 -8.99 -9.59
CA ASP A 327 -2.00 -10.34 -9.05
C ASP A 327 -2.94 -11.19 -9.92
N PRO A 328 -2.60 -12.46 -10.24
CA PRO A 328 -3.44 -13.32 -11.08
C PRO A 328 -4.86 -13.57 -10.52
N GLY A 329 -5.07 -13.36 -9.22
CA GLY A 329 -6.39 -13.43 -8.59
C GLY A 329 -7.23 -12.17 -8.75
N LEU A 330 -6.67 -11.08 -9.29
CA LEU A 330 -7.36 -9.82 -9.52
C LEU A 330 -7.67 -9.62 -11.01
N THR A 331 -8.85 -9.06 -11.26
CA THR A 331 -9.32 -8.59 -12.56
C THR A 331 -9.03 -7.10 -12.78
N PHE A 332 -8.35 -6.47 -11.83
CA PHE A 332 -7.88 -5.08 -11.87
C PHE A 332 -6.46 -5.00 -11.31
N ALA A 333 -5.73 -3.97 -11.70
CA ALA A 333 -4.44 -3.63 -11.11
C ALA A 333 -4.62 -2.57 -10.02
N LEU A 334 -3.71 -2.56 -9.04
CA LEU A 334 -3.63 -1.50 -8.05
C LEU A 334 -2.57 -0.49 -8.49
N TYR A 335 -2.86 0.78 -8.28
CA TYR A 335 -1.93 1.88 -8.54
C TYR A 335 -1.89 2.82 -7.35
N SER A 336 -0.70 3.31 -7.01
CA SER A 336 -0.54 4.30 -5.97
C SER A 336 0.50 5.35 -6.36
N THR A 337 0.25 6.59 -5.97
CA THR A 337 1.21 7.70 -6.12
C THR A 337 1.98 7.99 -4.83
N GLY A 338 1.76 7.19 -3.79
CA GLY A 338 2.27 7.39 -2.43
C GLY A 338 1.30 6.81 -1.41
N LYS A 339 1.66 6.79 -0.13
CA LYS A 339 0.91 6.04 0.88
C LYS A 339 -0.55 6.47 1.11
N TYR A 340 -0.93 7.67 0.69
CA TYR A 340 -2.22 8.28 0.99
C TYR A 340 -3.36 7.87 0.06
N ARG A 341 -3.05 7.36 -1.14
CA ARG A 341 -4.05 7.11 -2.19
C ARG A 341 -3.77 5.80 -2.90
N VAL A 342 -4.83 5.03 -3.10
CA VAL A 342 -4.81 3.80 -3.90
C VAL A 342 -5.94 3.86 -4.92
N TYR A 343 -5.60 3.49 -6.14
CA TYR A 343 -6.49 3.44 -7.29
C TYR A 343 -6.56 2.01 -7.82
N ALA A 344 -7.70 1.64 -8.42
CA ALA A 344 -7.82 0.50 -9.30
C ALA A 344 -7.63 0.97 -10.74
N ILE A 345 -6.89 0.21 -11.53
CA ILE A 345 -6.86 0.31 -12.98
C ILE A 345 -7.53 -0.94 -13.53
N ARG A 346 -8.63 -0.78 -14.27
CA ARG A 346 -9.38 -1.90 -14.85
C ARG A 346 -9.75 -1.64 -16.29
N LYS A 347 -10.10 -2.69 -17.03
CA LYS A 347 -10.68 -2.54 -18.37
C LYS A 347 -12.03 -1.83 -18.27
N LYS A 348 -12.29 -0.92 -19.20
CA LYS A 348 -13.62 -0.31 -19.34
C LYS A 348 -14.64 -1.39 -19.66
N GLN A 349 -15.74 -1.40 -18.94
CA GLN A 349 -16.87 -2.27 -19.25
C GLN A 349 -17.48 -1.80 -20.57
N SER A 350 -17.54 -2.68 -21.58
CA SER A 350 -18.27 -2.42 -22.81
C SER A 350 -19.74 -2.16 -22.45
N LYS A 351 -20.27 -1.00 -22.88
CA LYS A 351 -21.67 -0.64 -22.65
C LYS A 351 -22.64 -1.53 -23.42
#